data_AF-A0A0F8ZQ19-F1
#
_entry.id   AF-A0A0F8ZQ19-F1
#
_cell.length_a   1.000
_cell.length_b   1.000
_cell.length_c   1.000
_cell.angle_alpha   90.00
_cell.angle_beta   90.00
_cell.angle_gamma   90.00
#
_symmetry.space_group_name_H-M   'P 1'
#
loop_
_entity.id
_entity.type
_entity.pdbx_description
1 polymer ?
#
loop_
_entity_poly.entity_id
_entity_poly.type
_entity_poly.pdbx_seq_one_letter_code
_entity_poly.pdbx_strand_id
1 'polypeptide(L)' 'IVGAALGQLVDINFGSKNNKDVCVVSVQKSPSPIWTNKDGNNYLYLRSGNQTKPLDNKETAEYIKIRWPQKVLI' A
#
# COMPACT_ATOMS: atom_id res chain seq x y z
N ILE A 1 7.85 8.41 2.70
CA ILE A 1 8.04 8.73 1.27
C ILE A 1 7.52 7.53 0.48
N VAL A 2 6.46 7.69 -0.29
CA VAL A 2 6.12 6.74 -1.37
C VAL A 2 7.33 6.79 -2.31
N GLY A 3 8.04 5.67 -2.52
CA GLY A 3 9.24 5.66 -3.36
C GLY A 3 8.98 6.35 -4.69
N ALA A 4 9.89 7.21 -5.15
CA ALA A 4 9.66 8.14 -6.26
C ALA A 4 9.07 7.49 -7.54
N ALA A 5 9.37 6.20 -7.77
CA ALA A 5 8.85 5.42 -8.88
C ALA A 5 7.34 5.09 -8.82
N LEU A 6 6.69 5.23 -7.65
CA LEU A 6 5.30 4.85 -7.41
C LEU A 6 4.38 6.05 -7.20
N GLY A 7 4.90 7.28 -7.31
CA GLY A 7 4.10 8.49 -7.19
C GLY A 7 2.92 8.53 -8.16
N GLN A 8 3.08 7.92 -9.35
CA GLN A 8 2.01 7.81 -10.35
C GLN A 8 0.80 6.97 -9.89
N LEU A 9 0.95 6.15 -8.85
CA LEU A 9 -0.14 5.37 -8.26
C LEU A 9 -0.96 6.18 -7.25
N VAL A 10 -0.54 7.41 -6.94
CA VAL A 10 -1.18 8.28 -5.96
C VAL A 10 -1.78 9.48 -6.68
N ASP A 11 -3.09 9.59 -6.64
CA ASP A 11 -3.84 10.75 -7.09
C ASP A 11 -4.29 11.57 -5.87
N ILE A 12 -4.07 12.88 -5.91
CA ILE A 12 -4.39 13.80 -4.82
C ILE A 12 -5.33 14.86 -5.36
N ASN A 13 -6.51 14.96 -4.76
CA ASN A 13 -7.52 15.96 -5.09
C ASN A 13 -7.91 16.75 -3.84
N PHE A 14 -8.05 18.07 -4.00
CA PHE A 14 -8.51 18.96 -2.94
C PHE A 14 -9.91 19.44 -3.25
N GLY A 15 -10.80 19.32 -2.26
CA GLY A 15 -12.17 19.82 -2.35
C GLY A 15 -12.63 20.38 -1.01
N SER A 16 -13.87 20.86 -0.97
CA SER A 16 -14.49 21.37 0.25
C SER A 16 -15.75 20.57 0.59
N LYS A 17 -15.96 20.29 1.88
CA LYS A 17 -17.17 19.64 2.39
C LYS A 17 -17.51 20.24 3.75
N ASN A 18 -18.75 20.70 3.92
CA ASN A 18 -19.23 21.34 5.16
C ASN A 18 -18.32 22.49 5.63
N ASN A 19 -17.91 23.37 4.72
CA ASN A 19 -16.98 24.49 4.97
C ASN A 19 -15.61 24.06 5.55
N LYS A 20 -15.17 22.83 5.28
CA LYS A 20 -13.83 22.35 5.61
C LYS A 20 -13.12 21.94 4.34
N ASP A 21 -11.82 22.23 4.27
CA ASP A 21 -10.95 21.71 3.24
C ASP A 21 -10.70 20.23 3.48
N VAL A 22 -10.83 19.44 2.41
CA VAL A 22 -10.63 18.00 2.44
C VAL A 22 -9.63 17.63 1.36
N CYS A 23 -8.58 16.91 1.75
CA CYS A 23 -7.62 16.28 0.85
C CYS A 23 -8.02 14.81 0.66
N VAL A 24 -8.40 14.45 -0.56
CA VAL A 24 -8.71 13.07 -0.94
C VAL A 24 -7.47 12.48 -1.60
N VAL A 25 -6.96 11.40 -1.02
CA VAL A 25 -5.83 10.65 -1.56
C VAL A 25 -6.32 9.30 -2.07
N SER A 26 -6.30 9.14 -3.39
CA SER A 26 -6.67 7.91 -4.08
C SER A 26 -5.41 7.13 -4.42
N VAL A 27 -5.31 5.88 -3.96
CA VAL A 27 -4.11 5.05 -4.16
C VAL A 27 -4.44 3.81 -4.97
N GLN A 28 -3.78 3.65 -6.11
CA GLN A 28 -3.87 2.47 -6.96
C GLN A 28 -3.05 1.29 -6.41
N LYS A 29 -3.40 0.09 -6.88
CA LYS A 29 -2.71 -1.15 -6.50
C LYS A 29 -1.27 -1.12 -7.02
N SER A 30 -0.29 -1.32 -6.13
CA SER A 30 1.12 -1.48 -6.52
C SER A 30 1.36 -2.76 -7.34
N PRO A 31 2.26 -2.74 -8.34
CA PRO A 31 2.67 -3.94 -9.08
C PRO A 31 3.59 -4.88 -8.27
N SER A 32 4.07 -4.45 -7.10
CA SER A 32 4.92 -5.23 -6.21
C SER A 32 4.67 -4.89 -4.72
N PRO A 33 5.15 -5.74 -3.78
CA PRO A 33 5.05 -5.44 -2.34
C PRO A 33 5.79 -4.17 -1.96
N ILE A 34 5.17 -3.32 -1.14
CA ILE A 34 5.75 -2.07 -0.64
C ILE A 34 6.00 -2.20 0.86
N TRP A 35 7.26 -2.03 1.25
CA TRP A 35 7.72 -2.19 2.62
C TRP A 35 7.85 -0.84 3.31
N THR A 36 7.46 -0.79 4.58
CA THR A 36 7.74 0.34 5.46
C THR A 36 8.82 -0.05 6.46
N ASN A 37 9.74 0.86 6.73
CA ASN A 37 10.73 0.68 7.78
C ASN A 37 10.21 1.32 9.07
N LYS A 38 10.19 0.55 10.16
CA LYS A 38 9.85 1.02 11.50
C LYS A 38 10.82 0.39 12.48
N ASP A 39 11.53 1.24 13.23
CA ASP A 39 12.49 0.81 14.27
C ASP A 39 13.52 -0.20 13.74
N GLY A 40 14.01 0.02 12.50
CA GLY A 40 14.98 -0.84 11.84
C GLY A 40 14.40 -2.10 11.20
N ASN A 41 13.12 -2.40 11.40
CA ASN A 41 12.45 -3.57 10.84
C ASN A 41 11.58 -3.20 9.64
N ASN A 42 11.56 -4.07 8.63
CA ASN A 42 10.71 -3.90 7.45
C ASN A 42 9.40 -4.65 7.64
N TYR A 43 8.28 -3.95 7.42
CA TYR A 43 6.94 -4.49 7.56
C TYR A 43 6.16 -4.35 6.26
N LEU A 44 5.37 -5.38 5.94
CA LEU A 44 4.29 -5.29 4.97
C LEU A 44 2.99 -5.11 5.74
N TYR A 45 2.27 -4.02 5.44
CA TYR A 45 1.00 -3.73 6.09
C TYR A 45 -0.17 -4.12 5.18
N LEU A 46 -1.22 -4.68 5.77
CA LEU A 46 -2.48 -4.96 5.11
C LEU A 46 -3.60 -4.13 5.75
N ARG A 47 -4.37 -3.45 4.90
CA ARG A 47 -5.62 -2.81 5.30
C ARG A 47 -6.79 -3.75 5.02
N SER A 48 -7.61 -3.99 6.04
CA SER A 48 -8.88 -4.72 5.93
C SER A 48 -9.98 -3.93 6.65
N GLY A 49 -11.01 -3.56 5.90
CA GLY A 49 -12.02 -2.60 6.37
C GLY A 49 -11.39 -1.28 6.81
N ASN A 50 -11.61 -0.91 8.07
CA ASN A 50 -11.11 0.34 8.64
C ASN A 50 -9.77 0.21 9.37
N GLN A 51 -9.23 -1.00 9.49
CA GLN A 51 -7.99 -1.27 10.23
C GLN A 51 -6.82 -1.57 9.30
N THR A 52 -5.63 -1.19 9.74
CA THR A 52 -4.37 -1.49 9.05
C THR A 52 -3.43 -2.15 10.05
N LYS A 53 -2.97 -3.37 9.76
CA LYS A 53 -2.08 -4.14 10.65
C LYS A 53 -0.80 -4.57 9.91
N PRO A 54 0.34 -4.70 10.61
CA PRO A 54 1.50 -5.37 10.04
C PRO A 54 1.16 -6.85 9.87
N LEU A 55 1.65 -7.45 8.80
CA LEU A 55 1.63 -8.89 8.61
C LEU A 55 2.87 -9.51 9.26
N ASP A 56 2.71 -10.71 9.82
CA ASP A 56 3.87 -11.51 10.23
C ASP A 56 4.60 -12.14 9.02
N ASN A 57 5.69 -12.86 9.26
CA ASN A 57 6.49 -13.47 8.19
C ASN A 57 5.70 -14.47 7.33
N LYS A 58 4.82 -15.27 7.95
CA LYS A 58 4.03 -16.29 7.26
C LYS A 58 2.92 -15.63 6.45
N GLU A 59 2.14 -14.75 7.08
CA GLU A 59 1.07 -13.96 6.44
C GLU A 59 1.63 -13.16 5.26
N THR A 60 2.82 -12.56 5.42
CA THR A 60 3.51 -11.82 4.36
C THR A 60 3.83 -12.70 3.16
N ALA A 61 4.46 -13.86 3.39
CA ALA A 61 4.83 -14.78 2.31
C ALA A 61 3.61 -15.30 1.54
N GLU A 62 2.53 -15.64 2.25
CA GLU A 62 1.28 -16.10 1.65
C GLU A 62 0.59 -14.97 0.87
N TYR A 63 0.48 -13.78 1.46
CA TYR A 63 -0.16 -12.63 0.82
C TYR A 63 0.56 -12.23 -0.47
N ILE A 64 1.91 -12.22 -0.47
CA ILE A 64 2.70 -11.88 -1.67
C ILE A 64 2.41 -12.84 -2.82
N LYS A 65 2.38 -14.16 -2.55
CA LYS A 65 2.11 -15.19 -3.57
C LYS A 65 0.74 -15.02 -4.23
N ILE A 66 -0.28 -14.71 -3.42
CA ILE A 66 -1.65 -14.55 -3.91
C ILE A 66 -1.79 -13.23 -4.68
N ARG A 67 -1.22 -12.15 -4.15
CA ARG A 67 -1.41 -10.80 -4.66
C ARG A 67 -0.60 -10.51 -5.92
N TRP A 68 0.63 -11.03 -5.98
CA TRP A 68 1.57 -10.84 -7.07
C TRP A 68 2.11 -12.19 -7.53
N PRO A 69 1.27 -13.03 -8.18
CA PRO A 69 1.71 -14.32 -8.66
C PRO A 69 2.83 -14.14 -9.68
N GLN A 70 3.95 -14.82 -9.46
CA GLN A 70 5.03 -14.87 -10.44
C GLN A 70 4.51 -15.59 -11.68
N LYS A 71 4.52 -14.91 -12.83
CA LYS A 71 4.29 -15.59 -14.10
C LYS A 71 5.49 -16.49 -14.36
N VAL A 72 5.27 -17.80 -14.35
CA VAL A 72 6.24 -18.73 -14.92
C VAL A 72 6.21 -18.50 -16.42
N LEU A 73 7.31 -17.96 -16.96
CA LEU A 73 7.54 -17.97 -18.40
C LEU A 73 7.92 -19.41 -18.75
N ILE A 74 7.00 -20.11 -19.42
CA ILE A 74 7.21 -21.42 -20.04
C ILE A 74 7.64 -21.18 -21.49
#